data_AF-A0A6N6SRN5-F1
#
_entry.id   AF-A0A6N6SRN5-F1
#
_cell.length_a   1.000
_cell.length_b   1.000
_cell.length_c   1.000
_cell.angle_alpha   90.00
_cell.angle_beta   90.00
_cell.angle_gamma   90.00
#
_symmetry.space_group_name_H-M   'P 1'
#
loop_
_entity.id
_entity.type
_entity.pdbx_description
1 polymer ?
#
loop_
_entity_poly.entity_id
_entity_poly.type
_entity_poly.pdbx_seq_one_letter_code
_entity_poly.pdbx_strand_id
1 'polypeptide(L)' 'MARNRIQFQKGLSEARFAVLYGSEERCREALASWRWPDGF' A
#
# COMPACT_ATOMS: atom_id res chain seq x y z
N MET A 1 3.64 29.20 7.22
CA MET A 1 4.55 28.46 6.31
C MET A 1 3.71 27.73 5.28
N ALA A 2 3.88 28.03 3.98
CA ALA A 2 3.23 27.26 2.92
C ALA A 2 3.90 25.88 2.81
N ARG A 3 3.15 24.79 3.04
CA ARG A 3 3.68 23.42 2.93
C ARG A 3 3.74 23.03 1.45
N ASN A 4 4.92 22.71 0.94
CA ASN A 4 5.09 22.28 -0.45
C ASN A 4 4.38 20.93 -0.68
N ARG A 5 3.33 20.93 -1.51
CA ARG A 5 2.52 19.74 -1.81
C ARG A 5 3.32 18.62 -2.49
N ILE A 6 4.35 18.96 -3.26
CA ILE A 6 5.21 17.99 -3.95
C ILE A 6 6.14 17.30 -2.94
N GLN A 7 6.64 18.05 -1.95
CA GLN A 7 7.56 17.55 -0.93
C GLN A 7 6.86 16.72 0.16
N PHE A 8 5.55 16.93 0.36
CA PHE A 8 4.77 16.26 1.41
C PHE A 8 3.52 15.57 0.84
N GLN A 9 3.73 14.72 -0.17
CA GLN A 9 2.65 13.90 -0.70
C GLN A 9 2.17 12.87 0.33
N LYS A 10 0.89 12.49 0.23
CA LYS A 10 0.31 11.42 1.04
C LYS A 10 0.82 10.09 0.50
N GLY A 11 1.93 9.63 1.06
CA GLY A 11 2.48 8.30 0.81
C GLY A 11 2.08 7.29 1.89
N LEU A 12 2.37 6.04 1.63
CA LEU A 12 2.37 5.00 2.65
C LEU A 12 3.71 5.06 3.40
N SER A 13 3.67 5.10 4.74
CA SER A 13 4.91 4.98 5.51
C SER A 13 5.47 3.57 5.41
N GLU A 14 6.79 3.41 5.55
CA GLU A 14 7.44 2.10 5.49
C GLU A 14 6.89 1.12 6.52
N ALA A 15 6.66 1.56 7.76
CA ALA A 15 6.06 0.73 8.79
C ALA A 15 4.65 0.25 8.40
N ARG A 16 3.84 1.11 7.78
CA ARG A 16 2.50 0.75 7.32
C ARG A 16 2.54 -0.13 6.07
N PHE A 17 3.55 0.04 5.22
CA PHE A 17 3.85 -0.86 4.11
C PHE A 17 4.20 -2.27 4.63
N ALA A 18 5.07 -2.39 5.62
CA ALA A 18 5.42 -3.69 6.22
C ALA A 18 4.23 -4.38 6.89
N VAL A 19 3.32 -3.62 7.52
CA VAL A 19 2.08 -4.19 8.05
C VAL A 19 1.21 -4.79 6.94
N LEU A 20 1.03 -4.07 5.83
CA LEU A 20 0.14 -4.46 4.74
C LEU A 20 0.74 -5.52 3.80
N TYR A 21 2.04 -5.48 3.54
CA TYR A 21 2.70 -6.26 2.48
C TYR A 21 4.03 -6.91 2.92
N GLY A 22 4.39 -6.87 4.21
CA GLY A 22 5.71 -7.25 4.69
C GLY A 22 6.03 -8.75 4.68
N SER A 23 5.07 -9.61 4.37
CA SER A 23 5.31 -11.04 4.12
C SER A 23 4.80 -11.42 2.73
N GLU A 24 5.34 -12.52 2.19
CA GLU A 24 4.96 -12.99 0.86
C GLU A 24 3.47 -13.35 0.79
N GLU A 25 2.94 -13.96 1.86
CA GLU A 25 1.53 -14.33 1.98
C GLU A 25 0.63 -13.10 1.90
N ARG A 26 0.90 -12.09 2.74
CA ARG A 26 0.12 -10.83 2.77
C ARG A 26 0.18 -10.09 1.44
N CYS A 27 1.36 -10.07 0.81
CA CYS A 27 1.53 -9.46 -0.51
C CYS A 27 0.69 -10.21 -1.56
N ARG A 28 0.73 -11.54 -1.56
CA ARG A 28 -0.03 -12.38 -2.51
C ARG A 28 -1.54 -12.23 -2.34
N GLU A 29 -2.03 -12.19 -1.10
CA GLU A 29 -3.44 -11.93 -0.79
C GLU A 29 -3.89 -10.56 -1.30
N ALA A 30 -3.12 -9.50 -1.00
CA ALA A 30 -3.42 -8.16 -1.50
C ALA A 30 -3.46 -8.12 -3.04
N LEU A 31 -2.47 -8.73 -3.69
CA LEU A 31 -2.41 -8.81 -5.15
C LEU A 31 -3.61 -9.57 -5.75
N ALA A 32 -4.01 -10.68 -5.13
CA ALA A 32 -5.18 -11.45 -5.57
C ALA A 32 -6.46 -10.60 -5.45
N SER A 33 -6.64 -9.93 -4.31
CA SER A 33 -7.82 -9.07 -4.08
C SER A 33 -7.94 -7.92 -5.09
N TRP A 34 -6.82 -7.37 -5.55
CA TRP A 34 -6.81 -6.29 -6.54
C TRP A 34 -7.06 -6.79 -7.96
N ARG A 35 -6.54 -7.97 -8.30
CA ARG A 35 -6.67 -8.54 -9.63
C ARG A 35 -8.05 -9.15 -9.88
N TRP A 36 -8.66 -9.70 -8.84
CA TRP A 36 -9.92 -10.44 -8.90
C TRP A 36 -10.89 -9.97 -7.81
N PRO A 37 -11.40 -8.73 -7.90
CA PRO A 37 -12.28 -8.17 -6.88
C PRO A 37 -13.64 -8.91 -6.78
N ASP A 38 -14.10 -9.49 -7.89
CA ASP A 38 -15.40 -10.20 -7.98
C ASP A 38 -15.26 -11.73 -7.89
N GLY A 39 -14.08 -12.21 -7.46
CA GLY A 39 -13.71 -13.61 -7.50
C GLY A 39 -12.89 -13.97 -8.74
N PHE A 40 -12.38 -15.20 -8.75
CA PHE A 40 -11.58 -15.74 -9.84
C PHE A 40 -12.43 -16.10 -11.06
#